data_AF-B7S175-F1
#
_entry.id   AF-B7S175-F1
#
_cell.length_a   1.000
_cell.length_b   1.000
_cell.length_c   1.000
_cell.angle_alpha   90.00
_cell.angle_beta   90.00
_cell.angle_gamma   90.00
#
_symmetry.space_group_name_H-M   'P 1'
#
loop_
_entity.id
_entity.type
_entity.pdbx_description
1 polymer ?
#
loop_
_entity_poly.entity_id
_entity_poly.type
_entity_poly.pdbx_seq_one_letter_code
_entity_poly.pdbx_strand_id
1 'polypeptide(L)'
;MSVQQKQKSIFDLHESAKELLGLEGILEISTKSPESLGVSLSAFNLTYQPENSDKRYPLESLFQSAKVFTDGGPYRDILSKPAREAKSDPRLTTSGRLVAFSSRDTTWPLVPRTAFYDWLYLNVLGHYPRLAEPLSMFGGFTDIEFNPKKSINCQAYSAALFVALSERKLMAKAMKSKAAFLETLNEFSASETTVETQGSYSLFDS
;
A
#
# COMPACT_ATOMS: atom_id res chain seq x y z
N MET A 1 -5.33 9.68 19.24
CA MET A 1 -6.59 10.15 18.65
C MET A 1 -7.62 9.04 18.75
N SER A 2 -8.84 9.36 19.14
CA SER A 2 -9.94 8.38 19.14
C SER A 2 -10.34 8.02 17.71
N VAL A 3 -11.06 6.91 17.53
CA VAL A 3 -11.61 6.52 16.22
C VAL A 3 -12.50 7.64 15.65
N GLN A 4 -13.36 8.22 16.50
CA GLN A 4 -14.25 9.31 16.13
C GLN A 4 -13.48 10.55 15.65
N GLN A 5 -12.38 10.91 16.31
CA GLN A 5 -11.56 12.05 15.89
C GLN A 5 -10.90 11.80 14.53
N LYS A 6 -10.41 10.57 14.28
CA LYS A 6 -9.86 10.17 12.99
C LYS A 6 -10.93 10.20 11.88
N GLN A 7 -12.12 9.69 12.17
CA GLN A 7 -13.25 9.71 11.23
C GLN A 7 -13.71 11.13 10.90
N LYS A 8 -13.71 12.05 11.88
CA LYS A 8 -13.93 13.46 11.61
C LYS A 8 -12.88 14.04 10.67
N SER A 9 -11.60 13.72 10.88
CA SER A 9 -10.52 14.18 9.99
C SER A 9 -10.65 13.61 8.57
N ILE A 10 -11.12 12.37 8.43
CA ILE A 10 -11.42 11.74 7.14
C ILE A 10 -12.54 12.51 6.43
N PHE A 11 -13.64 12.78 7.13
CA PHE A 11 -14.76 13.55 6.59
C PHE A 11 -14.32 14.94 6.13
N ASP A 12 -13.61 15.69 6.98
CA ASP A 12 -13.13 17.04 6.67
C ASP A 12 -12.21 17.03 5.43
N LEU A 13 -11.35 15.99 5.29
CA LEU A 13 -10.49 15.81 4.12
C LEU A 13 -11.30 15.53 2.84
N HIS A 14 -12.30 14.65 2.93
CA HIS A 14 -13.14 14.26 1.79
C HIS A 14 -14.00 15.43 1.31
N GLU A 15 -14.61 16.18 2.21
CA GLU A 15 -15.37 17.39 1.87
C GLU A 15 -14.46 18.44 1.22
N SER A 16 -13.27 18.66 1.77
CA SER A 16 -12.29 19.58 1.17
C SER A 16 -11.90 19.16 -0.26
N ALA A 17 -11.68 17.86 -0.49
CA ALA A 17 -11.36 17.35 -1.82
C ALA A 17 -12.54 17.52 -2.80
N LYS A 18 -13.78 17.33 -2.33
CA LYS A 18 -14.97 17.58 -3.12
C LYS A 18 -15.12 19.06 -3.47
N GLU A 19 -14.98 19.96 -2.50
CA GLU A 19 -15.13 21.41 -2.72
C GLU A 19 -14.03 21.99 -3.61
N LEU A 20 -12.77 21.59 -3.40
CA LEU A 20 -11.62 22.18 -4.08
C LEU A 20 -11.29 21.52 -5.42
N LEU A 21 -11.58 20.22 -5.57
CA LEU A 21 -11.19 19.43 -6.75
C LEU A 21 -12.38 18.86 -7.52
N GLY A 22 -13.60 18.99 -7.01
CA GLY A 22 -14.79 18.34 -7.59
C GLY A 22 -14.73 16.81 -7.50
N LEU A 23 -13.89 16.26 -6.61
CA LEU A 23 -13.70 14.82 -6.48
C LEU A 23 -14.78 14.22 -5.59
N GLU A 24 -15.62 13.37 -6.16
CA GLU A 24 -16.68 12.68 -5.43
C GLU A 24 -16.38 11.18 -5.27
N GLY A 25 -17.05 10.54 -4.31
CA GLY A 25 -16.90 9.10 -4.06
C GLY A 25 -15.47 8.73 -3.68
N ILE A 26 -14.95 9.29 -2.58
CA ILE A 26 -13.61 9.00 -2.08
C ILE A 26 -13.70 7.91 -1.03
N LEU A 27 -12.99 6.79 -1.23
CA LEU A 27 -12.92 5.71 -0.24
C LEU A 27 -11.72 5.87 0.67
N GLU A 28 -11.97 5.98 1.97
CA GLU A 28 -10.91 5.87 2.98
C GLU A 28 -10.51 4.40 3.19
N ILE A 29 -9.23 4.07 3.01
CA ILE A 29 -8.68 2.73 3.20
C ILE A 29 -7.82 2.71 4.46
N SER A 30 -8.48 2.44 5.59
CA SER A 30 -7.82 2.22 6.88
C SER A 30 -8.74 1.50 7.85
N THR A 31 -8.19 1.04 8.98
CA THR A 31 -9.01 0.53 10.10
C THR A 31 -9.93 1.59 10.73
N LYS A 32 -9.86 2.85 10.28
CA LYS A 32 -10.67 3.98 10.73
C LYS A 32 -11.70 4.42 9.69
N SER A 33 -11.74 3.77 8.54
CA SER A 33 -12.72 4.06 7.51
C SER A 33 -14.15 4.00 8.08
N PRO A 34 -15.04 4.93 7.69
CA PRO A 34 -16.46 4.81 8.00
C PRO A 34 -17.13 3.69 7.17
N GLU A 35 -16.51 3.26 6.07
CA GLU A 35 -17.04 2.25 5.16
C GLU A 35 -16.43 0.87 5.42
N SER A 36 -17.27 -0.17 5.44
CA SER A 36 -16.82 -1.55 5.68
C SER A 36 -15.82 -2.02 4.62
N LEU A 37 -16.02 -1.64 3.36
CA LEU A 37 -15.10 -1.93 2.27
C LEU A 37 -13.69 -1.36 2.55
N GLY A 38 -13.62 -0.08 2.94
CA GLY A 38 -12.36 0.58 3.30
C GLY A 38 -11.66 -0.05 4.50
N VAL A 39 -12.43 -0.49 5.50
CA VAL A 39 -11.91 -1.27 6.63
C VAL A 39 -11.32 -2.61 6.15
N SER A 40 -12.03 -3.35 5.31
CA SER A 40 -11.60 -4.64 4.76
C SER A 40 -10.34 -4.54 3.89
N LEU A 41 -10.16 -3.42 3.19
CA LEU A 41 -9.01 -3.16 2.32
C LEU A 41 -7.76 -2.69 3.07
N SER A 42 -7.87 -2.33 4.35
CA SER A 42 -6.70 -1.96 5.14
C SER A 42 -5.72 -3.14 5.29
N ALA A 43 -4.42 -2.89 5.32
CA ALA A 43 -3.35 -3.87 5.45
C ALA A 43 -3.48 -4.75 6.70
N PHE A 44 -4.22 -4.29 7.70
CA PHE A 44 -4.48 -5.03 8.93
C PHE A 44 -5.59 -6.08 8.77
N ASN A 45 -6.50 -5.90 7.80
CA ASN A 45 -7.68 -6.73 7.61
C ASN A 45 -7.69 -7.47 6.27
N LEU A 46 -7.09 -6.91 5.23
CA LEU A 46 -6.88 -7.60 3.96
C LEU A 46 -5.95 -8.78 4.22
N THR A 47 -6.42 -9.98 3.90
CA THR A 47 -5.70 -11.23 4.20
C THR A 47 -5.50 -12.03 2.94
N TYR A 48 -4.39 -12.75 2.84
CA TYR A 48 -4.18 -13.80 1.86
C TYR A 48 -4.58 -15.15 2.46
N GLN A 49 -5.28 -15.96 1.68
CA GLN A 49 -5.61 -17.34 2.03
C GLN A 49 -5.10 -18.26 0.92
N PRO A 50 -4.10 -19.13 1.17
CA PRO A 50 -3.66 -20.13 0.21
C PRO A 50 -4.80 -21.08 -0.16
N GLU A 51 -4.80 -21.54 -1.41
CA GLU A 51 -5.69 -22.61 -1.85
C GLU A 51 -5.47 -23.86 -0.98
N ASN A 52 -6.57 -24.46 -0.51
CA ASN A 52 -6.58 -25.63 0.39
C ASN A 52 -6.04 -25.38 1.82
N SER A 53 -6.05 -24.14 2.29
CA SER A 53 -5.76 -23.82 3.70
C SER A 53 -6.85 -22.94 4.31
N ASP A 54 -7.22 -23.22 5.55
CA ASP A 54 -8.07 -22.33 6.36
C ASP A 54 -7.29 -21.17 6.99
N LYS A 55 -5.96 -21.17 6.85
CA LYS A 55 -5.11 -20.13 7.42
C LYS A 55 -5.20 -18.85 6.58
N ARG A 56 -5.39 -17.73 7.28
CA ARG A 56 -5.42 -16.39 6.71
C ARG A 56 -4.25 -15.57 7.23
N TYR A 57 -3.59 -14.87 6.32
CA TYR A 57 -2.40 -14.09 6.62
C TYR A 57 -2.67 -12.62 6.33
N PRO A 58 -2.69 -11.74 7.34
CA PRO A 58 -2.85 -10.31 7.09
C PRO A 58 -1.76 -9.78 6.18
N LEU A 59 -2.10 -8.83 5.31
CA LEU A 59 -1.15 -8.16 4.41
C LEU A 59 0.03 -7.56 5.19
N GLU A 60 -0.26 -6.94 6.34
CA GLU A 60 0.77 -6.43 7.25
C GLU A 60 1.74 -7.54 7.67
N SER A 61 1.25 -8.71 8.09
CA SER A 61 2.09 -9.84 8.51
C SER A 61 2.93 -10.39 7.35
N LEU A 62 2.35 -10.48 6.15
CA LEU A 62 3.08 -10.84 4.93
C LEU A 62 4.23 -9.85 4.67
N PHE A 63 3.94 -8.54 4.72
CA PHE A 63 4.91 -7.49 4.48
C PHE A 63 6.05 -7.51 5.52
N GLN A 64 5.74 -7.62 6.80
CA GLN A 64 6.75 -7.63 7.86
C GLN A 64 7.62 -8.89 7.81
N SER A 65 7.02 -10.06 7.59
CA SER A 65 7.76 -11.34 7.49
C SER A 65 8.70 -11.42 6.27
N ALA A 66 8.51 -10.54 5.28
CA ALA A 66 9.34 -10.47 4.09
C ALA A 66 10.59 -9.60 4.26
N LYS A 67 10.68 -8.78 5.30
CA LYS A 67 11.83 -7.86 5.49
C LYS A 67 13.12 -8.60 5.78
N VAL A 68 14.18 -8.24 5.06
CA VAL A 68 15.55 -8.73 5.26
C VAL A 68 16.42 -7.58 5.72
N PHE A 69 17.16 -7.80 6.81
CA PHE A 69 18.00 -6.80 7.44
C PHE A 69 19.49 -7.20 7.39
N THR A 70 20.39 -6.27 7.70
CA THR A 70 21.83 -6.53 7.75
C THR A 70 22.19 -7.66 8.70
N ASP A 71 21.48 -7.75 9.83
CA ASP A 71 21.82 -8.67 10.93
C ASP A 71 20.75 -9.75 11.14
N GLY A 72 19.86 -9.96 10.16
CA GLY A 72 18.91 -11.07 10.20
C GLY A 72 17.69 -10.96 9.28
N GLY A 73 16.76 -11.89 9.47
CA GLY A 73 15.59 -12.06 8.63
C GLY A 73 15.89 -12.81 7.31
N PRO A 74 14.86 -13.09 6.49
CA PRO A 74 13.45 -12.80 6.72
C PRO A 74 12.86 -13.63 7.88
N TYR A 75 12.14 -12.96 8.78
CA TYR A 75 11.52 -13.62 9.95
C TYR A 75 10.17 -14.22 9.56
N ARG A 76 10.22 -15.44 8.99
CA ARG A 76 9.02 -16.13 8.47
C ARG A 76 8.00 -16.48 9.55
N ASP A 77 8.41 -16.60 10.80
CA ASP A 77 7.51 -16.84 11.93
C ASP A 77 6.54 -15.68 12.20
N ILE A 78 6.88 -14.44 11.78
CA ILE A 78 6.00 -13.26 11.86
C ILE A 78 4.71 -13.45 11.06
N LEU A 79 4.76 -14.28 10.01
CA LEU A 79 3.63 -14.52 9.12
C LEU A 79 2.39 -15.01 9.89
N SER A 80 2.59 -15.83 10.92
CA SER A 80 1.51 -16.42 11.73
C SER A 80 0.96 -15.48 12.81
N LYS A 81 1.51 -14.26 12.94
CA LYS A 81 1.09 -13.29 13.95
C LYS A 81 -0.06 -12.41 13.45
N PRO A 82 -0.96 -11.95 14.33
CA PRO A 82 -1.89 -10.88 14.01
C PRO A 82 -1.16 -9.62 13.54
N ALA A 83 -1.80 -8.83 12.66
CA ALA A 83 -1.18 -7.65 12.03
C ALA A 83 -0.51 -6.68 13.02
N ARG A 84 -1.15 -6.45 14.18
CA ARG A 84 -0.62 -5.59 15.25
C ARG A 84 0.70 -6.11 15.81
N GLU A 85 0.74 -7.39 16.15
CA GLU A 85 1.92 -8.05 16.71
C GLU A 85 3.04 -8.17 15.67
N ALA A 86 2.67 -8.45 14.42
CA ALA A 86 3.63 -8.47 13.31
C ALA A 86 4.30 -7.11 13.11
N LYS A 87 3.52 -6.02 13.11
CA LYS A 87 4.03 -4.65 12.95
C LYS A 87 4.95 -4.22 14.11
N SER A 88 4.70 -4.71 15.32
CA SER A 88 5.45 -4.36 16.52
C SER A 88 6.56 -5.37 16.88
N ASP A 89 6.88 -6.33 16.00
CA ASP A 89 7.92 -7.32 16.30
C ASP A 89 9.27 -6.62 16.53
N PRO A 90 9.93 -6.82 17.69
CA PRO A 90 11.12 -6.07 18.07
C PRO A 90 12.28 -6.29 17.09
N ARG A 91 12.33 -7.45 16.42
CA ARG A 91 13.39 -7.75 15.44
C ARG A 91 13.34 -6.82 14.22
N LEU A 92 12.22 -6.16 13.96
CA LEU A 92 12.10 -5.20 12.86
C LEU A 92 12.89 -3.90 13.08
N THR A 93 13.29 -3.62 14.32
CA THR A 93 14.08 -2.44 14.67
C THR A 93 15.45 -2.78 15.26
N THR A 94 15.62 -3.99 15.80
CA THR A 94 16.89 -4.41 16.43
C THR A 94 17.84 -5.16 15.50
N SER A 95 17.41 -5.56 14.29
CA SER A 95 18.21 -6.41 13.38
C SER A 95 19.01 -5.62 12.34
N GLY A 96 19.30 -4.35 12.66
CA GLY A 96 20.04 -3.46 11.79
C GLY A 96 19.20 -2.84 10.66
N ARG A 97 19.86 -2.46 9.57
CA ARG A 97 19.21 -1.72 8.46
C ARG A 97 18.47 -2.69 7.54
N LEU A 98 17.30 -2.29 7.05
CA LEU A 98 16.61 -3.03 5.98
C LEU A 98 17.49 -3.01 4.71
N VAL A 99 17.66 -4.17 4.08
CA VAL A 99 18.49 -4.33 2.86
C VAL A 99 17.71 -4.87 1.66
N ALA A 100 16.64 -5.63 1.89
CA ALA A 100 15.80 -6.18 0.84
C ALA A 100 14.44 -6.65 1.41
N PHE A 101 13.56 -7.06 0.51
CA PHE A 101 12.45 -7.94 0.86
C PHE A 101 12.64 -9.30 0.18
N SER A 102 12.18 -10.36 0.83
CA SER A 102 12.22 -11.73 0.33
C SER A 102 10.82 -12.33 0.32
N SER A 103 10.36 -12.75 -0.85
CA SER A 103 9.09 -13.46 -1.03
C SER A 103 9.34 -14.74 -1.81
N ARG A 104 9.10 -15.89 -1.18
CA ARG A 104 9.52 -17.21 -1.68
C ARG A 104 11.02 -17.17 -2.06
N ASP A 105 11.35 -17.57 -3.28
CA ASP A 105 12.71 -17.57 -3.83
C ASP A 105 13.08 -16.27 -4.56
N THR A 106 12.27 -15.21 -4.41
CA THR A 106 12.50 -13.92 -5.06
C THR A 106 12.92 -12.85 -4.07
N THR A 107 14.09 -12.26 -4.31
CA THR A 107 14.57 -11.07 -3.62
C THR A 107 14.11 -9.80 -4.35
N TRP A 108 13.59 -8.85 -3.59
CA TRP A 108 13.14 -7.54 -4.04
C TRP A 108 14.08 -6.45 -3.50
N PRO A 109 14.58 -5.55 -4.38
CA PRO A 109 15.38 -4.42 -3.97
C PRO A 109 14.53 -3.39 -3.19
N LEU A 110 15.20 -2.48 -2.49
CA LEU A 110 14.54 -1.35 -1.81
C LEU A 110 14.19 -0.18 -2.74
N VAL A 111 14.52 -0.29 -4.02
CA VAL A 111 14.23 0.72 -5.04
C VAL A 111 13.65 -0.02 -6.25
N PRO A 112 12.48 0.39 -6.78
CA PRO A 112 11.63 1.50 -6.32
C PRO A 112 11.03 1.24 -4.94
N ARG A 113 10.89 2.31 -4.13
CA ARG A 113 10.75 2.16 -2.68
C ARG A 113 9.47 1.48 -2.21
N THR A 114 8.36 1.69 -2.92
CA THR A 114 7.05 1.10 -2.59
C THR A 114 6.76 -0.19 -3.36
N ALA A 115 7.55 -0.51 -4.40
CA ALA A 115 7.20 -1.51 -5.41
C ALA A 115 6.87 -2.89 -4.81
N PHE A 116 7.62 -3.34 -3.80
CA PHE A 116 7.32 -4.61 -3.14
C PHE A 116 5.97 -4.59 -2.42
N TYR A 117 5.67 -3.49 -1.72
CA TYR A 117 4.41 -3.35 -1.00
C TYR A 117 3.23 -3.26 -1.97
N ASP A 118 3.36 -2.45 -3.02
CA ASP A 118 2.32 -2.30 -4.04
C ASP A 118 2.05 -3.64 -4.72
N TRP A 119 3.11 -4.34 -5.16
CA TRP A 119 2.98 -5.68 -5.73
C TRP A 119 2.27 -6.64 -4.78
N LEU A 120 2.64 -6.65 -3.50
CA LEU A 120 2.03 -7.51 -2.50
C LEU A 120 0.55 -7.17 -2.30
N TYR A 121 0.21 -5.90 -2.18
CA TYR A 121 -1.15 -5.42 -2.02
C TYR A 121 -2.03 -5.83 -3.21
N LEU A 122 -1.57 -5.55 -4.44
CA LEU A 122 -2.27 -5.91 -5.67
C LEU A 122 -2.44 -7.42 -5.82
N ASN A 123 -1.41 -8.19 -5.46
CA ASN A 123 -1.48 -9.65 -5.50
C ASN A 123 -2.57 -10.18 -4.58
N VAL A 124 -2.58 -9.75 -3.31
CA VAL A 124 -3.58 -10.18 -2.34
C VAL A 124 -4.98 -9.72 -2.75
N LEU A 125 -5.15 -8.46 -3.14
CA LEU A 125 -6.44 -7.92 -3.58
C LEU A 125 -7.01 -8.66 -4.80
N GLY A 126 -6.15 -9.10 -5.73
CA GLY A 126 -6.56 -9.85 -6.92
C GLY A 126 -7.24 -11.19 -6.63
N HIS A 127 -7.11 -11.74 -5.42
CA HIS A 127 -7.83 -12.95 -4.99
C HIS A 127 -9.28 -12.69 -4.54
N TYR A 128 -9.69 -11.42 -4.40
CA TYR A 128 -10.98 -11.06 -3.84
C TYR A 128 -11.77 -10.13 -4.78
N PRO A 129 -12.38 -10.65 -5.86
CA PRO A 129 -13.21 -9.86 -6.77
C PRO A 129 -14.28 -9.02 -6.05
N ARG A 130 -14.90 -9.56 -4.99
CA ARG A 130 -15.91 -8.83 -4.18
C ARG A 130 -15.37 -7.59 -3.47
N LEU A 131 -14.07 -7.51 -3.20
CA LEU A 131 -13.42 -6.31 -2.65
C LEU A 131 -12.84 -5.42 -3.76
N ALA A 132 -12.38 -6.03 -4.84
CA ALA A 132 -11.67 -5.35 -5.93
C ALA A 132 -12.61 -4.66 -6.92
N GLU A 133 -13.68 -5.30 -7.35
CA GLU A 133 -14.62 -4.79 -8.37
C GLU A 133 -15.26 -3.45 -7.97
N PRO A 134 -15.71 -3.22 -6.72
CA PRO A 134 -16.30 -1.94 -6.35
C PRO A 134 -15.33 -0.76 -6.41
N LEU A 135 -14.01 -1.00 -6.43
CA LEU A 135 -13.01 0.07 -6.42
C LEU A 135 -13.12 0.99 -7.64
N SER A 136 -13.53 0.48 -8.80
CA SER A 136 -13.70 1.29 -10.01
C SER A 136 -14.86 2.28 -9.94
N MET A 137 -15.70 2.20 -8.90
CA MET A 137 -16.83 3.12 -8.68
C MET A 137 -16.42 4.38 -7.92
N PHE A 138 -15.23 4.39 -7.31
CA PHE A 138 -14.74 5.51 -6.50
C PHE A 138 -13.90 6.46 -7.34
N GLY A 139 -14.08 7.77 -7.13
CA GLY A 139 -13.28 8.81 -7.78
C GLY A 139 -11.87 8.93 -7.19
N GLY A 140 -11.65 8.45 -5.96
CA GLY A 140 -10.33 8.48 -5.33
C GLY A 140 -10.25 7.67 -4.04
N PHE A 141 -9.04 7.65 -3.46
CA PHE A 141 -8.74 6.90 -2.25
C PHE A 141 -7.91 7.74 -1.28
N THR A 142 -8.15 7.57 0.02
CA THR A 142 -7.35 8.19 1.09
C THR A 142 -6.89 7.17 2.11
N ASP A 143 -5.83 7.51 2.84
CA ASP A 143 -5.27 6.70 3.93
C ASP A 143 -4.89 7.62 5.09
N ILE A 144 -5.75 7.71 6.11
CA ILE A 144 -5.53 8.58 7.28
C ILE A 144 -4.36 8.13 8.18
N GLU A 145 -3.85 6.92 7.96
CA GLU A 145 -2.70 6.37 8.68
C GLU A 145 -1.38 6.55 7.91
N PHE A 146 -1.45 7.03 6.66
CA PHE A 146 -0.27 7.35 5.86
C PHE A 146 0.56 8.45 6.52
N ASN A 147 1.85 8.18 6.69
CA ASN A 147 2.81 9.14 7.19
C ASN A 147 4.18 8.83 6.59
N PRO A 148 4.61 9.56 5.54
CA PRO A 148 5.85 9.24 4.81
C PRO A 148 7.11 9.35 5.68
N LYS A 149 7.06 10.05 6.82
CA LYS A 149 8.16 10.10 7.79
C LYS A 149 8.32 8.80 8.57
N LYS A 150 7.26 7.99 8.69
CA LYS A 150 7.25 6.71 9.42
C LYS A 150 7.20 5.50 8.48
N SER A 151 6.39 5.58 7.43
CA SER A 151 6.20 4.54 6.43
C SER A 151 5.84 5.19 5.12
N ILE A 152 6.58 4.85 4.06
CA ILE A 152 6.33 5.38 2.72
C ILE A 152 5.21 4.63 1.99
N ASN A 153 4.84 3.44 2.47
CA ASN A 153 3.80 2.62 1.86
C ASN A 153 2.43 3.23 2.16
N CYS A 154 1.58 3.30 1.14
CA CYS A 154 0.27 3.93 1.19
C CYS A 154 -0.78 2.99 0.61
N GLN A 155 -1.78 2.61 1.42
CA GLN A 155 -2.80 1.63 1.00
C GLN A 155 -3.71 2.23 -0.09
N ALA A 156 -4.04 3.52 0.03
CA ALA A 156 -4.80 4.26 -0.96
C ALA A 156 -4.10 4.31 -2.32
N TYR A 157 -2.78 4.50 -2.34
CA TYR A 157 -2.01 4.47 -3.58
C TYR A 157 -2.04 3.08 -4.23
N SER A 158 -1.85 2.01 -3.46
CA SER A 158 -1.91 0.66 -4.00
C SER A 158 -3.32 0.32 -4.55
N ALA A 159 -4.39 0.79 -3.91
CA ALA A 159 -5.75 0.65 -4.43
C ALA A 159 -5.96 1.43 -5.74
N ALA A 160 -5.48 2.68 -5.81
CA ALA A 160 -5.51 3.47 -7.04
C ALA A 160 -4.73 2.79 -8.18
N LEU A 161 -3.55 2.24 -7.88
CA LEU A 161 -2.73 1.49 -8.84
C LEU A 161 -3.47 0.25 -9.35
N PHE A 162 -4.17 -0.48 -8.46
CA PHE A 162 -4.99 -1.63 -8.86
C PHE A 162 -6.06 -1.23 -9.88
N VAL A 163 -6.83 -0.17 -9.61
CA VAL A 163 -7.87 0.34 -10.52
C VAL A 163 -7.25 0.75 -11.85
N ALA A 164 -6.19 1.55 -11.79
CA ALA A 164 -5.50 2.10 -12.96
C ALA A 164 -4.90 1.02 -13.88
N LEU A 165 -4.41 -0.10 -13.32
CA LEU A 165 -3.95 -1.25 -14.11
C LEU A 165 -5.11 -2.11 -14.62
N SER A 166 -6.20 -2.22 -13.87
CA SER A 166 -7.38 -3.01 -14.26
C SER A 166 -8.09 -2.39 -15.45
N GLU A 167 -8.35 -1.08 -15.41
CA GLU A 167 -9.01 -0.35 -16.51
C GLU A 167 -8.19 -0.38 -17.81
N ARG A 168 -6.86 -0.33 -17.67
CA ARG A 168 -5.92 -0.44 -18.81
C ARG A 168 -5.71 -1.88 -19.28
N LYS A 169 -6.34 -2.88 -18.63
CA LYS A 169 -6.16 -4.32 -18.92
C LYS A 169 -4.70 -4.80 -18.78
N LEU A 170 -3.94 -4.16 -17.88
CA LEU A 170 -2.52 -4.44 -17.64
C LEU A 170 -2.27 -5.36 -16.45
N MET A 171 -3.28 -5.66 -15.62
CA MET A 171 -3.11 -6.53 -14.44
C MET A 171 -2.46 -7.87 -14.76
N ALA A 172 -2.89 -8.55 -15.82
CA ALA A 172 -2.31 -9.84 -16.22
C ALA A 172 -0.82 -9.73 -16.62
N LYS A 173 -0.43 -8.63 -17.29
CA LYS A 173 0.97 -8.34 -17.63
C LYS A 173 1.78 -8.04 -16.36
N ALA A 174 1.33 -7.08 -15.57
CA ALA A 174 2.04 -6.57 -14.40
C ALA A 174 2.27 -7.66 -13.33
N MET A 175 1.27 -8.52 -13.10
CA MET A 175 1.33 -9.52 -12.04
C MET A 175 2.06 -10.82 -12.43
N LYS A 176 2.55 -10.93 -13.67
CA LYS A 176 3.21 -12.15 -14.19
C LYS A 176 4.52 -12.47 -13.47
N SER A 177 5.29 -11.45 -13.10
CA SER A 177 6.58 -11.61 -12.41
C SER A 177 7.03 -10.30 -11.78
N LYS A 178 8.03 -10.35 -10.87
CA LYS A 178 8.70 -9.15 -10.36
C LYS A 178 9.17 -8.23 -11.49
N ALA A 179 9.82 -8.79 -12.51
CA ALA A 179 10.37 -8.01 -13.62
C ALA A 179 9.26 -7.30 -14.40
N ALA A 180 8.19 -8.02 -14.74
CA ALA A 180 7.04 -7.45 -15.46
C ALA A 180 6.33 -6.36 -14.64
N PHE A 181 6.24 -6.51 -13.32
CA PHE A 181 5.68 -5.50 -12.44
C PHE A 181 6.52 -4.21 -12.47
N LEU A 182 7.83 -4.33 -12.29
CA LEU A 182 8.75 -3.19 -12.30
C LEU A 182 8.82 -2.50 -13.68
N GLU A 183 8.80 -3.28 -14.76
CA GLU A 183 8.74 -2.77 -16.13
C GLU A 183 7.46 -1.96 -16.35
N THR A 184 6.31 -2.51 -15.93
CA THR A 184 5.02 -1.80 -16.00
C THR A 184 5.07 -0.49 -15.22
N LEU A 185 5.61 -0.48 -14.00
CA LEU A 185 5.76 0.76 -13.22
C LEU A 185 6.65 1.80 -13.91
N ASN A 186 7.74 1.37 -14.53
CA ASN A 186 8.67 2.26 -15.21
C ASN A 186 8.08 2.86 -16.51
N GLU A 187 7.29 2.08 -17.26
CA GLU A 187 6.61 2.55 -18.48
C GLU A 187 5.74 3.79 -18.21
N PHE A 188 5.04 3.83 -17.06
CA PHE A 188 4.16 4.95 -16.69
C PHE A 188 4.85 6.02 -15.83
N SER A 189 5.96 5.69 -15.16
CA SER A 189 6.77 6.70 -14.47
C SER A 189 7.52 7.60 -15.46
N ALA A 190 7.94 7.06 -16.61
CA ALA A 190 8.66 7.80 -17.64
C ALA A 190 7.78 8.80 -18.41
N SER A 191 6.45 8.65 -18.39
CA SER A 191 5.52 9.60 -19.03
C SER A 191 5.03 10.72 -18.12
N GLU A 192 5.20 10.61 -16.79
CA GLU A 192 4.68 11.58 -15.80
C GLU A 192 5.77 12.21 -14.92
N THR A 193 7.02 12.33 -15.40
CA THR A 193 8.07 13.10 -14.72
C THR A 193 8.80 14.05 -15.66
N THR A 194 8.05 14.94 -16.29
CA THR A 194 8.51 16.35 -16.43
C THR A 194 7.61 17.20 -15.55
N VAL A 195 7.85 17.13 -14.24
CA VAL A 195 7.62 18.33 -13.43
C VAL A 195 8.77 19.25 -13.81
N GLU A 196 8.53 20.14 -14.78
CA GLU A 196 9.38 21.29 -14.98
C GLU A 196 9.46 22.04 -13.65
N THR A 197 10.62 21.99 -13.00
CA THR A 197 10.98 22.93 -11.95
C THR A 197 11.17 24.31 -12.60
N GLN A 198 10.06 24.96 -12.93
CA GLN A 198 10.03 26.42 -13.07
C GLN A 198 9.40 26.99 -11.81
N GLY A 199 10.21 27.72 -11.04
CA GLY A 199 9.76 28.44 -9.85
C GLY A 199 10.77 28.41 -8.73
N SER A 200 11.87 29.14 -8.90
CA SER A 200 12.70 29.57 -7.76
C SER A 200 11.87 30.49 -6.86
N TYR A 201 11.51 30.01 -5.67
CA TYR A 201 11.14 30.90 -4.57
C TYR A 201 12.18 30.74 -3.47
N SER A 202 13.08 31.72 -3.42
CA SER A 202 13.99 32.01 -2.32
C SER A 202 13.16 32.22 -1.05
N LEU A 203 13.48 31.49 0.03
CA LEU A 203 12.82 31.63 1.33
C LEU A 203 13.68 32.38 2.36
N PHE A 204 14.84 32.91 1.96
CA PHE A 204 15.67 33.76 2.81
C PHE A 204 16.47 34.76 1.96
N ASP A 205 15.82 35.88 1.62
CA ASP A 205 16.50 37.13 1.30
C ASP A 205 16.16 38.16 2.39
N SER A 206 17.16 38.46 3.22
CA SER A 206 17.46 39.75 3.88
C SER A 206 18.87 39.66 4.45
#